data_AF-A0A5J9W3T5-F1
#
_entry.id   AF-A0A5J9W3T5-F1
#
_cell.length_a   1.000
_cell.length_b   1.000
_cell.length_c   1.000
_cell.angle_alpha   90.00
_cell.angle_beta   90.00
_cell.angle_gamma   90.00
#
_symmetry.space_group_name_H-M   'P 1'
#
loop_
_entity.id
_entity.type
_entity.pdbx_description
1 polymer ?
#
loop_
_entity_poly.entity_id
_entity_poly.type
_entity_poly.pdbx_seq_one_letter_code
_entity_poly.pdbx_strand_id
1 'polypeptide(L)'
;MASDKEHLAFAEQLLSGPLPDIVLLTEASIAGGNSRTMPASSLKELWIAAAQDQGIDHMDIGTVSGMETLECIGNLASSSSSSGKRMLIGCQDAPFSRGLIKVASQLLESRGADGAAPGLICVTGSLHLVASVLQHLEQQ
;
A
#
# COMPACT_ATOMS: atom_id res chain seq x y z
N MET A 1 18.62 -9.60 -3.96
CA MET A 1 17.42 -9.12 -3.23
C MET A 1 17.82 -7.83 -2.57
N ALA A 2 16.91 -6.87 -2.48
CA ALA A 2 17.12 -5.74 -1.58
C ALA A 2 17.17 -6.25 -0.15
N SER A 3 18.13 -5.76 0.62
CA SER A 3 18.24 -5.89 2.06
C SER A 3 17.19 -5.01 2.74
N ASP A 4 16.94 -5.24 4.03
CA ASP A 4 16.05 -4.42 4.86
C ASP A 4 16.42 -2.93 4.76
N LYS A 5 17.74 -2.65 4.72
CA LYS A 5 18.26 -1.28 4.52
C LYS A 5 17.88 -0.68 3.18
N GLU A 6 17.89 -1.47 2.11
CA GLU A 6 17.48 -1.02 0.78
C GLU A 6 15.96 -0.82 0.69
N HIS A 7 15.17 -1.65 1.37
CA HIS A 7 13.71 -1.49 1.46
C HIS A 7 13.30 -0.26 2.27
N LEU A 8 13.95 -0.01 3.40
CA LEU A 8 13.73 1.18 4.22
C LEU A 8 14.11 2.45 3.46
N ALA A 9 15.33 2.49 2.88
CA ALA A 9 15.80 3.65 2.11
C ALA A 9 14.89 3.94 0.90
N PHE A 10 14.33 2.90 0.27
CA PHE A 10 13.33 3.07 -0.79
C PHE A 10 12.05 3.73 -0.27
N ALA A 11 11.51 3.24 0.86
CA ALA A 11 10.31 3.82 1.46
C ALA A 11 10.56 5.28 1.86
N GLU A 12 11.67 5.57 2.52
CA GLU A 12 12.07 6.93 2.90
C GLU A 12 12.14 7.86 1.70
N GLN A 13 12.79 7.41 0.62
CA GLN A 13 12.94 8.19 -0.60
C GLN A 13 11.58 8.48 -1.26
N LEU A 14 10.66 7.52 -1.27
CA LEU A 14 9.33 7.74 -1.83
C LEU A 14 8.51 8.73 -0.99
N LEU A 15 8.59 8.60 0.34
CA LEU A 15 7.90 9.47 1.29
C LEU A 15 8.47 10.89 1.33
N SER A 16 9.70 11.10 0.87
CA SER A 16 10.29 12.44 0.71
C SER A 16 9.65 13.28 -0.41
N GLY A 17 8.87 12.64 -1.29
CA GLY A 17 8.16 13.27 -2.41
C GLY A 17 6.67 13.50 -2.12
N PRO A 18 5.81 13.49 -3.16
CA PRO A 18 4.36 13.49 -2.97
C PRO A 18 3.91 12.28 -2.16
N LEU A 19 3.25 12.54 -1.03
CA LEU A 19 2.78 11.49 -0.12
C LEU A 19 1.68 10.65 -0.78
N PRO A 20 1.82 9.31 -0.81
CA PRO A 20 0.73 8.45 -1.22
C PRO A 20 -0.41 8.49 -0.21
N ASP A 21 -1.63 8.34 -0.71
CA ASP A 21 -2.80 8.23 0.16
C ASP A 21 -2.89 6.85 0.81
N ILE A 22 -2.46 5.84 0.05
CA ILE A 22 -2.56 4.44 0.42
C ILE A 22 -1.29 3.73 -0.04
N VAL A 23 -0.66 3.03 0.90
CA VAL A 23 0.45 2.10 0.68
C VAL A 23 -0.10 0.69 0.91
N LEU A 24 -0.14 -0.12 -0.14
CA LEU A 24 -0.53 -1.53 -0.06
C LEU A 24 0.64 -2.41 -0.48
N LEU A 25 1.08 -3.26 0.43
CA LEU A 25 2.26 -4.10 0.26
C LEU A 25 1.82 -5.54 0.00
N THR A 26 2.45 -6.19 -0.97
CA THR A 26 2.09 -7.56 -1.39
C THR A 26 3.33 -8.42 -1.51
N GLU A 27 3.12 -9.73 -1.48
CA GLU A 27 4.17 -10.68 -1.74
C GLU A 27 4.26 -11.02 -3.23
N ALA A 28 5.46 -11.31 -3.72
CA ALA A 28 5.69 -11.80 -5.07
C ALA A 28 6.19 -13.24 -4.99
N SER A 29 5.46 -14.20 -5.56
CA SER A 29 6.03 -15.54 -5.76
C SER A 29 6.92 -15.51 -7.00
N ILE A 30 8.24 -15.48 -6.79
CA ILE A 30 9.22 -15.62 -7.88
C ILE A 30 9.58 -17.10 -7.99
N ALA A 31 9.55 -17.65 -9.21
CA ALA A 31 9.88 -19.04 -9.48
C ALA A 31 11.25 -19.41 -8.85
N GLY A 32 11.25 -20.39 -7.93
CA GLY A 32 12.44 -20.81 -7.18
C GLY A 32 12.32 -20.80 -5.65
N GLY A 33 11.14 -20.45 -5.10
CA GLY A 33 10.77 -20.65 -3.69
C GLY A 33 10.66 -19.36 -2.86
N ASN A 34 9.69 -19.33 -1.94
CA ASN A 34 9.38 -18.23 -1.01
C ASN A 34 10.56 -17.74 -0.14
N SER A 35 11.65 -18.51 -0.08
CA SER A 35 12.80 -18.22 0.80
C SER A 35 13.59 -16.96 0.43
N ARG A 36 13.30 -16.31 -0.69
CA ARG A 36 14.05 -15.13 -1.16
C ARG A 36 13.33 -13.82 -0.97
N THR A 37 12.04 -13.80 -0.64
CA THR A 37 11.23 -12.57 -0.56
C THR A 37 10.94 -12.19 0.88
N MET A 38 11.07 -10.90 1.21
CA MET A 38 10.63 -10.37 2.50
C MET A 38 9.10 -10.49 2.62
N PRO A 39 8.56 -10.93 3.76
CA PRO A 39 7.11 -10.99 3.97
C PRO A 39 6.44 -9.62 3.82
N ALA A 40 5.20 -9.57 3.34
CA ALA A 40 4.49 -8.31 3.17
C ALA A 40 4.25 -7.58 4.51
N SER A 41 4.09 -8.34 5.60
CA SER A 41 4.02 -7.81 6.97
C SER A 41 5.33 -7.13 7.38
N SER A 42 6.48 -7.73 7.10
CA SER A 42 7.79 -7.13 7.39
C SER A 42 8.03 -5.86 6.57
N LEU A 43 7.64 -5.86 5.29
CA LEU A 43 7.65 -4.64 4.48
C LEU A 43 6.77 -3.56 5.10
N LYS A 44 5.58 -3.91 5.61
CA LYS A 44 4.66 -2.96 6.24
C LYS A 44 5.29 -2.26 7.43
N GLU A 45 5.96 -3.02 8.30
CA GLU A 45 6.66 -2.45 9.44
C GLU A 45 7.77 -1.49 9.02
N LEU A 46 8.51 -1.77 7.94
CA LEU A 46 9.52 -0.83 7.40
C LEU A 46 8.89 0.47 6.89
N TRP A 47 7.73 0.40 6.26
CA TRP A 47 7.02 1.59 5.79
C TRP A 47 6.41 2.40 6.93
N ILE A 48 5.91 1.74 7.97
CA ILE A 48 5.48 2.39 9.22
C ILE A 48 6.66 3.09 9.86
N ALA A 49 7.82 2.42 9.98
CA ALA A 49 9.04 3.02 10.52
C ALA A 49 9.48 4.26 9.70
N ALA A 50 9.53 4.15 8.38
CA ALA A 50 9.86 5.28 7.50
C ALA A 50 8.89 6.45 7.65
N ALA A 51 7.59 6.18 7.80
CA ALA A 51 6.58 7.21 8.03
C ALA A 51 6.75 7.88 9.40
N GLN A 52 7.04 7.10 10.45
CA GLN A 52 7.29 7.60 11.81
C GLN A 52 8.53 8.49 11.86
N ASP A 53 9.63 8.05 11.23
CA ASP A 53 10.90 8.79 11.21
C ASP A 53 10.78 10.15 10.50
N GLN A 54 9.86 10.26 9.53
CA GLN A 54 9.56 11.51 8.82
C GLN A 54 8.40 12.32 9.43
N GLY A 55 7.80 11.86 10.53
CA GLY A 55 6.68 12.53 11.19
C GLY A 55 5.38 12.56 10.37
N ILE A 56 5.18 11.58 9.49
CA ILE A 56 4.00 11.45 8.62
C ILE A 56 2.84 10.82 9.40
N ASP A 57 1.68 11.49 9.42
CA ASP A 57 0.44 10.94 9.99
C ASP A 57 -0.04 9.74 9.15
N HIS A 58 -0.05 8.56 9.76
CA HIS A 58 -0.40 7.31 9.10
C HIS A 58 -1.33 6.45 9.97
N MET A 59 -2.06 5.54 9.33
CA MET A 59 -2.85 4.51 9.98
C MET A 59 -2.49 3.14 9.41
N ASP A 60 -2.11 2.22 10.30
CA ASP A 60 -2.00 0.81 9.98
C ASP A 60 -3.41 0.22 9.80
N ILE A 61 -3.72 -0.24 8.59
CA ILE A 61 -4.98 -0.90 8.24
C ILE A 61 -4.87 -2.42 8.26
N GLY A 62 -3.70 -2.95 8.67
CA GLY A 62 -3.46 -4.37 8.84
C GLY A 62 -3.42 -5.15 7.53
N THR A 63 -3.76 -6.43 7.62
CA THR A 63 -3.83 -7.33 6.48
C THR A 63 -5.16 -7.17 5.77
N VAL A 64 -5.12 -6.73 4.51
CA VAL A 64 -6.29 -6.54 3.66
C VAL A 64 -6.64 -7.87 3.00
N SER A 65 -7.68 -8.53 3.50
CA SER A 65 -8.23 -9.76 2.91
C SER A 65 -9.71 -9.55 2.59
N GLY A 66 -10.02 -9.29 1.32
CA GLY A 66 -11.40 -9.20 0.83
C GLY A 66 -12.15 -7.90 1.16
N MET A 67 -13.44 -7.86 0.82
CA MET A 67 -14.30 -6.68 0.94
C MET A 67 -14.74 -6.36 2.37
N GLU A 68 -14.89 -7.36 3.23
CA GLU A 68 -15.36 -7.17 4.62
C GLU A 68 -14.36 -6.34 5.44
N THR A 69 -13.07 -6.53 5.20
CA THR A 69 -12.00 -5.72 5.80
C THR A 69 -12.11 -4.24 5.39
N LEU A 70 -12.67 -3.95 4.20
CA LEU A 70 -12.76 -2.61 3.62
C LEU A 70 -13.87 -1.78 4.27
N GLU A 71 -15.04 -2.35 4.57
CA GLU A 71 -16.10 -1.62 5.28
C GLU A 71 -15.60 -1.14 6.66
N CYS A 72 -14.83 -1.99 7.35
CA CYS A 72 -14.17 -1.59 8.60
C CYS A 72 -13.13 -0.48 8.37
N ILE A 73 -12.26 -0.61 7.37
CA ILE A 73 -11.22 0.41 7.08
C ILE A 73 -11.83 1.73 6.64
N GLY A 74 -12.87 1.71 5.79
CA GLY A 74 -13.59 2.89 5.32
C GLY A 74 -14.21 3.64 6.50
N ASN A 75 -14.90 2.93 7.39
CA ASN A 75 -15.48 3.52 8.60
C ASN A 75 -14.40 4.13 9.53
N LEU A 76 -13.25 3.44 9.69
CA LEU A 76 -12.11 3.95 10.48
C LEU A 76 -11.47 5.19 9.83
N ALA A 77 -11.32 5.19 8.51
CA ALA A 77 -10.74 6.29 7.75
C ALA A 77 -11.66 7.53 7.72
N SER A 78 -12.98 7.34 7.63
CA SER A 78 -13.98 8.41 7.66
C SER A 78 -14.22 9.00 9.06
N SER A 79 -13.92 8.26 10.12
CA SER A 79 -14.08 8.73 11.51
C SER A 79 -12.98 9.73 11.95
N SER A 80 -11.94 9.95 11.15
CA SER A 80 -10.83 10.84 11.48
C SER A 80 -11.20 12.30 11.13
N SER A 81 -11.62 13.05 12.13
CA SER A 81 -12.17 14.41 12.02
C SER A 81 -11.12 15.54 11.94
N SER A 82 -9.83 15.23 11.87
CA SER A 82 -8.77 16.25 11.88
C SER A 82 -8.18 16.49 10.48
N SER A 83 -8.64 17.56 9.80
CA SER A 83 -7.98 18.49 8.85
C SER A 83 -6.81 18.05 7.92
N GLY A 84 -6.44 16.78 7.82
CA GLY A 84 -5.31 16.29 7.03
C GLY A 84 -5.57 14.87 6.53
N LYS A 85 -5.19 14.60 5.29
CA LYS A 85 -5.39 13.29 4.66
C LYS A 85 -4.36 12.30 5.23
N ARG A 86 -4.73 11.58 6.30
CA ARG A 86 -3.89 10.55 6.92
C ARG A 86 -3.55 9.43 5.92
N MET A 87 -2.28 9.09 5.76
CA MET A 87 -1.83 8.00 4.89
C MET A 87 -2.26 6.64 5.45
N LEU A 88 -2.75 5.74 4.60
CA LEU A 88 -3.09 4.37 5.00
C LEU A 88 -1.95 3.42 4.63
N ILE A 89 -1.54 2.54 5.54
CA ILE A 89 -0.50 1.54 5.28
C ILE A 89 -1.05 0.16 5.61
N GLY A 90 -1.05 -0.74 4.63
CA GLY A 90 -1.55 -2.10 4.79
C GLY A 90 -0.75 -3.11 3.97
N CYS A 91 -1.02 -4.39 4.21
CA CYS A 91 -0.41 -5.48 3.47
C CYS A 91 -1.41 -6.54 3.04
N GLN A 92 -1.05 -7.38 2.08
CA GLN A 92 -1.78 -8.59 1.72
C GLN A 92 -0.83 -9.79 1.82
N ASP A 93 -1.25 -10.80 2.58
CA ASP A 93 -0.53 -12.07 2.76
C ASP A 93 -0.81 -13.04 1.58
N ALA A 94 -0.78 -12.49 0.38
CA ALA A 94 -1.03 -13.22 -0.86
C ALA A 94 -0.35 -12.51 -2.04
N PRO A 95 -0.13 -13.21 -3.16
CA PRO A 95 0.29 -12.58 -4.40
C PRO A 95 -0.65 -11.44 -4.80
N PHE A 96 -0.08 -10.43 -5.47
CA PHE A 96 -0.84 -9.34 -6.05
C PHE A 96 -2.07 -9.84 -6.82
N SER A 97 -3.23 -9.21 -6.61
CA SER A 97 -4.50 -9.61 -7.21
C SER A 97 -5.32 -8.40 -7.65
N ARG A 98 -6.20 -8.58 -8.65
CA ARG A 98 -7.17 -7.54 -9.07
C ARG A 98 -8.06 -7.04 -7.92
N GLY A 99 -8.33 -7.92 -6.95
CA GLY A 99 -9.08 -7.56 -5.75
C GLY A 99 -8.43 -6.40 -4.99
N LEU A 100 -7.09 -6.41 -4.87
CA LEU A 100 -6.35 -5.37 -4.16
C LEU A 100 -6.46 -3.99 -4.84
N ILE A 101 -6.42 -3.94 -6.17
CA ILE A 101 -6.61 -2.68 -6.91
C ILE A 101 -8.03 -2.14 -6.72
N LYS A 102 -9.04 -3.02 -6.78
CA LYS A 102 -10.43 -2.62 -6.50
C LYS A 102 -10.58 -2.06 -5.08
N VAL A 103 -9.94 -2.71 -4.12
CA VAL A 103 -9.91 -2.26 -2.72
C VAL A 103 -9.26 -0.88 -2.61
N ALA A 104 -8.10 -0.69 -3.23
CA ALA A 104 -7.42 0.60 -3.26
C ALA A 104 -8.30 1.70 -3.88
N SER A 105 -8.96 1.41 -5.01
CA SER A 105 -9.87 2.35 -5.68
C SER A 105 -11.02 2.76 -4.78
N GLN A 106 -11.71 1.79 -4.16
CA GLN A 106 -12.83 2.07 -3.25
C GLN A 106 -12.41 2.88 -2.02
N LEU A 107 -11.22 2.60 -1.47
CA LEU A 107 -10.66 3.40 -0.37
C LEU A 107 -10.35 4.83 -0.80
N LEU A 108 -9.82 5.03 -2.01
CA LEU A 108 -9.59 6.36 -2.57
C LEU A 108 -10.91 7.11 -2.83
N GLU A 109 -11.90 6.44 -3.41
CA GLU A 109 -13.24 6.97 -3.68
C GLU A 109 -13.97 7.37 -2.39
N SER A 110 -13.92 6.53 -1.35
CA SER A 110 -14.53 6.82 -0.04
C SER A 110 -13.94 8.06 0.64
N ARG A 111 -12.71 8.44 0.27
CA ARG A 111 -12.01 9.63 0.75
C ARG A 111 -12.22 10.85 -0.16
N GLY A 112 -12.81 10.67 -1.34
CA GLY A 112 -13.01 11.70 -2.36
C GLY A 112 -14.45 12.18 -2.42
N ALA A 113 -14.89 12.96 -1.43
CA ALA A 113 -16.14 13.72 -1.50
C ALA A 113 -15.94 15.19 -1.93
N ASP A 114 -14.69 15.68 -1.99
CA ASP A 114 -14.41 17.10 -2.21
C ASP A 114 -13.20 17.28 -3.16
N GLY A 115 -13.46 17.35 -4.47
CA GLY A 115 -12.64 18.00 -5.51
C GLY A 115 -11.14 17.70 -5.64
N ALA A 116 -10.56 16.81 -4.84
CA ALA A 116 -9.12 16.63 -4.71
C ALA A 116 -8.55 15.63 -5.74
N ALA A 117 -7.31 15.92 -6.13
CA ALA A 117 -6.53 15.21 -7.14
C ALA A 117 -6.46 13.68 -6.94
N PRO A 118 -6.32 12.91 -8.04
CA PRO A 118 -6.34 11.45 -8.04
C PRO A 118 -5.31 10.87 -7.06
N GLY A 119 -5.71 9.84 -6.32
CA GLY A 119 -4.84 9.19 -5.35
C GLY A 119 -3.65 8.49 -5.99
N LEU A 120 -2.50 8.57 -5.32
CA LEU A 120 -1.27 7.94 -5.77
C LEU A 120 -1.21 6.49 -5.28
N ILE A 121 -1.20 5.54 -6.22
CA ILE A 121 -0.89 4.13 -5.94
C ILE A 121 0.56 3.90 -6.34
N CYS A 122 1.42 3.58 -5.37
CA CYS A 122 2.80 3.17 -5.64
C CYS A 122 2.87 1.63 -5.76
N VAL A 123 3.42 1.16 -6.87
CA VAL A 123 3.71 -0.26 -7.11
C VAL A 123 5.22 -0.41 -7.21
N THR A 124 5.80 -1.22 -6.33
CA THR A 124 7.24 -1.46 -6.26
C THR A 124 7.52 -2.94 -6.04
N GLY A 125 8.69 -3.42 -6.45
CA GLY A 125 9.10 -4.83 -6.32
C GLY A 125 9.71 -5.39 -7.59
N SER A 126 9.44 -6.67 -7.88
CA SER A 126 9.95 -7.32 -9.09
C SER A 126 9.27 -6.79 -10.35
N LEU A 127 10.01 -6.70 -11.47
CA LEU A 127 9.44 -6.32 -12.76
C LEU A 127 8.27 -7.22 -13.18
N HIS A 128 8.29 -8.51 -12.78
CA HIS A 128 7.19 -9.44 -13.00
C HIS A 128 5.90 -9.02 -12.27
N LEU A 129 6.03 -8.53 -11.04
CA LEU A 129 4.90 -8.01 -10.27
C LEU A 129 4.41 -6.69 -10.87
N VAL A 130 5.32 -5.77 -11.22
CA VAL A 130 4.97 -4.51 -11.91
C VAL A 130 4.23 -4.78 -13.23
N ALA A 131 4.74 -5.68 -14.07
CA ALA A 131 4.09 -6.08 -15.31
C ALA A 131 2.73 -6.72 -15.07
N SER A 132 2.62 -7.56 -14.04
CA SER A 132 1.33 -8.15 -13.64
C SER A 132 0.33 -7.08 -13.22
N VAL A 133 0.74 -6.05 -12.48
CA VAL A 133 -0.15 -4.92 -12.14
C VAL A 133 -0.58 -4.17 -13.39
N LEU A 134 0.36 -3.80 -14.27
CA LEU A 134 0.06 -3.08 -15.51
C LEU A 134 -0.93 -3.84 -16.39
N GLN A 135 -0.73 -5.15 -16.58
CA GLN A 135 -1.67 -6.00 -17.34
C GLN A 135 -3.09 -5.99 -16.76
N HIS A 136 -3.23 -5.93 -15.43
CA HIS A 136 -4.53 -5.86 -14.76
C HIS A 136 -5.16 -4.46 -14.81
N LEU A 137 -4.37 -3.41 -14.99
CA LEU A 137 -4.86 -2.04 -15.19
C LEU A 137 -5.30 -1.81 -16.64
N GLU A 138 -4.61 -2.39 -17.62
CA GLU A 138 -4.97 -2.29 -19.05
C GLU A 138 -6.28 -3.02 -19.42
N GLN A 139 -6.79 -3.88 -18.54
CA GLN A 139 -8.05 -4.63 -18.73
C GLN A 139 -9.25 -4.01 -17.99
N GLN A 140 -9.13 -2.77 -17.52
CA GLN A 140 -10.24 -1.99 -16.93
C GLN A 140 -10.85 -1.05 -17.96
#